data_AF-A0A453S1Y4-F1
#
_entry.id   AF-A0A453S1Y4-F1
#
_cell.length_a   1.000
_cell.length_b   1.000
_cell.length_c   1.000
_cell.angle_alpha   90.00
_cell.angle_beta   90.00
_cell.angle_gamma   90.00
#
_symmetry.space_group_name_H-M   'P 1'
#
loop_
_entity.id
_entity.type
_entity.pdbx_description
1 polymer ?
#
loop_
_entity_poly.entity_id
_entity_poly.type
_entity_poly.pdbx_seq_one_letter_code
_entity_poly.pdbx_strand_id
1 'polypeptide(L)'
;MGTAGLVARPMASILEATGRTAQSIRNRSNPHESNRLRVRFSRPVARDRPLFPYSWEEAVGVSLLLQADCGRLKDETFVVCKILREPAKFLVLSEKLLLLVSSRYLVDLGSPQFAGVPPDPQWAIETEMNLKSIVHLDRAQEVVNIVGSNGETSPRDKRGRSRDIALSSAFIPLFHFSVELPSIEDAEGTLQFLMALIEKGKARRWDKNILHRSNIC
;
A
#
# COMPACT_ATOMS: atom_id res chain seq x y z
N MET A 1 -58.12 25.25 64.10
CA MET A 1 -58.78 25.01 62.79
C MET A 1 -57.95 25.79 61.75
N GLY A 2 -56.89 25.32 61.10
CA GLY A 2 -56.54 23.97 60.69
C GLY A 2 -56.76 23.83 59.18
N THR A 3 -55.92 24.43 58.34
CA THR A 3 -55.87 24.11 56.90
C THR A 3 -54.43 23.84 56.49
N ALA A 4 -54.23 22.59 56.10
CA ALA A 4 -52.97 21.95 55.80
C ALA A 4 -52.36 22.47 54.50
N GLY A 5 -51.02 22.39 54.44
CA GLY A 5 -50.24 22.77 53.28
C GLY A 5 -50.37 21.79 52.12
N LEU A 6 -50.11 22.30 50.92
CA LEU A 6 -49.79 21.51 49.75
C LEU A 6 -48.52 22.08 49.12
N VAL A 7 -47.36 21.65 49.63
CA VAL A 7 -46.07 21.86 48.94
C VAL A 7 -46.00 20.81 47.84
N ALA A 8 -46.33 21.21 46.62
CA ALA A 8 -46.07 20.37 45.45
C ALA A 8 -44.55 20.23 45.29
N ARG A 9 -44.01 19.06 45.59
CA ARG A 9 -42.63 18.69 45.27
C ARG A 9 -42.53 18.53 43.74
N PRO A 10 -41.68 19.30 43.04
CA PRO A 10 -41.30 18.94 41.68
C PRO A 10 -40.29 17.79 41.76
N MET A 11 -40.75 16.58 42.09
CA MET A 11 -39.95 15.35 42.04
C MET A 11 -40.13 14.65 40.70
N ALA A 12 -39.78 15.33 39.60
CA ALA A 12 -39.50 14.71 38.29
C ALA A 12 -39.30 15.84 37.30
N SER A 13 -38.07 16.32 37.10
CA SER A 13 -37.84 17.18 35.93
C SER A 13 -36.39 17.16 35.45
N ILE A 14 -35.41 17.04 36.34
CA ILE A 14 -34.01 17.06 35.92
C ILE A 14 -33.58 15.70 35.36
N LEU A 15 -33.88 14.59 36.05
CA LEU A 15 -33.46 13.25 35.61
C LEU A 15 -34.14 12.82 34.29
N GLU A 16 -35.40 13.19 34.11
CA GLU A 16 -36.17 12.83 32.91
C GLU A 16 -35.79 13.69 31.69
N ALA A 17 -35.46 14.98 31.91
CA ALA A 17 -34.92 15.86 30.86
C ALA A 17 -33.53 15.40 30.40
N THR A 18 -32.69 14.91 31.32
CA THR A 18 -31.38 14.33 30.96
C THR A 18 -31.53 13.00 30.23
N GLY A 19 -32.49 12.16 30.62
CA GLY A 19 -32.80 10.89 29.95
C GLY A 19 -33.29 11.07 28.50
N ARG A 20 -34.15 12.05 28.23
CA ARG A 20 -34.64 12.35 26.88
C ARG A 20 -33.56 12.94 25.97
N THR A 21 -32.64 13.75 26.51
CA THR A 21 -31.47 14.24 25.76
C THR A 21 -30.48 13.12 25.45
N ALA A 22 -30.18 12.24 26.41
CA ALA A 22 -29.30 11.09 26.20
C ALA A 22 -29.87 10.12 25.14
N GLN A 23 -31.18 9.87 25.16
CA GLN A 23 -31.85 9.06 24.15
C GLN A 23 -31.96 9.77 22.79
N SER A 24 -32.06 11.10 22.76
CA SER A 24 -32.03 11.91 21.52
C SER A 24 -30.66 11.87 20.84
N ILE A 25 -29.57 11.95 21.61
CA ILE A 25 -28.21 11.75 21.11
C ILE A 25 -28.10 10.33 20.52
N ARG A 26 -28.57 9.32 21.26
CA ARG A 26 -28.52 7.91 20.85
C ARG A 26 -29.36 7.60 19.60
N ASN A 27 -30.53 8.22 19.44
CA ASN A 27 -31.40 8.06 18.26
C ASN A 27 -30.94 8.85 17.02
N ARG A 28 -30.26 10.00 17.20
CA ARG A 28 -29.62 10.72 16.09
C ARG A 28 -28.29 10.08 15.69
N SER A 29 -27.58 9.48 16.63
CA SER A 29 -26.43 8.64 16.38
C SER A 29 -26.89 7.23 16.03
N ASN A 30 -27.70 7.07 14.99
CA ASN A 30 -27.81 5.75 14.37
C ASN A 30 -26.45 5.50 13.70
N PRO A 31 -25.58 4.61 14.24
CA PRO A 31 -24.35 4.21 13.57
C PRO A 31 -24.67 3.16 12.48
N HIS A 32 -25.92 3.11 12.03
CA HIS A 32 -26.40 2.20 11.00
C HIS A 32 -25.84 2.67 9.66
N GLU A 33 -24.89 1.89 9.15
CA GLU A 33 -24.53 1.77 7.74
C GLU A 33 -24.12 3.04 7.00
N SER A 34 -23.41 3.96 7.65
CA SER A 34 -22.54 4.81 6.86
C SER A 34 -21.39 3.92 6.38
N ASN A 35 -21.36 3.59 5.08
CA ASN A 35 -20.25 2.94 4.37
C ASN A 35 -18.99 3.82 4.43
N ARG A 36 -18.52 4.10 5.65
CA ARG A 36 -17.44 5.02 5.97
C ARG A 36 -16.17 4.21 5.94
N LEU A 37 -15.62 4.11 4.75
CA LEU A 37 -14.22 3.76 4.57
C LEU A 37 -13.37 4.79 5.34
N ARG A 38 -12.17 4.40 5.74
CA ARG A 38 -11.24 5.34 6.36
C ARG A 38 -10.81 6.34 5.31
N VAL A 39 -10.85 7.63 5.58
CA VAL A 39 -10.43 8.65 4.60
C VAL A 39 -8.99 8.45 4.11
N ARG A 40 -8.14 7.74 4.87
CA ARG A 40 -6.74 7.45 4.53
C ARG A 40 -6.25 6.11 5.07
N PHE A 41 -5.17 5.59 4.49
CA PHE A 41 -4.41 4.48 5.07
C PHE A 41 -3.91 4.81 6.48
N SER A 42 -3.77 3.77 7.31
CA SER A 42 -3.09 3.91 8.58
C SER A 42 -1.63 4.25 8.35
N ARG A 43 -1.16 5.33 8.95
CA ARG A 43 0.25 5.70 8.88
C ARG A 43 1.09 4.75 9.75
N PRO A 44 2.09 4.05 9.19
CA PRO A 44 3.08 3.35 9.98
C PRO A 44 3.93 4.37 10.74
N VAL A 45 4.00 4.26 12.06
CA VAL A 45 4.84 5.12 12.89
C VAL A 45 6.04 4.28 13.32
N ALA A 46 7.22 4.56 12.76
CA ALA A 46 8.46 3.99 13.27
C ALA A 46 8.75 4.59 14.66
N ARG A 47 9.15 3.74 15.63
CA ARG A 47 9.38 4.17 17.03
C ARG A 47 10.61 5.05 17.18
N ASP A 48 11.49 4.98 16.19
CA ASP A 48 12.89 5.39 16.19
C ASP A 48 13.17 6.53 15.18
N ARG A 49 12.14 7.02 14.47
CA ARG A 49 12.27 8.12 13.51
C ARG A 49 11.33 9.29 13.83
N PRO A 50 11.73 10.53 13.49
CA PRO A 50 10.86 11.67 13.65
C PRO A 50 9.58 11.51 12.82
N LEU A 51 8.48 12.07 13.33
CA LEU A 51 7.22 12.09 12.61
C LEU A 51 7.32 13.01 11.39
N PHE A 52 7.58 12.44 10.22
CA PHE A 52 7.48 13.14 8.93
C PHE A 52 6.02 13.58 8.64
N PRO A 53 5.79 14.49 7.68
CA PRO A 53 4.45 14.70 7.12
C PRO A 53 3.87 13.41 6.52
N TYR A 54 2.55 13.30 6.46
CA TYR A 54 1.91 12.15 5.82
C TYR A 54 2.04 12.24 4.30
N SER A 55 2.53 11.17 3.66
CA SER A 55 2.51 10.99 2.21
C SER A 55 1.58 9.84 1.82
N TRP A 56 0.76 10.06 0.80
CA TRP A 56 -0.09 9.01 0.22
C TRP A 56 0.74 7.89 -0.40
N GLU A 57 1.81 8.24 -1.09
CA GLU A 57 2.71 7.28 -1.73
C GLU A 57 3.30 6.32 -0.70
N GLU A 58 3.87 6.87 0.38
CA GLU A 58 4.43 6.09 1.49
C GLU A 58 3.37 5.17 2.11
N ALA A 59 2.18 5.71 2.41
CA ALA A 59 1.14 4.94 3.06
C ALA A 59 0.62 3.79 2.17
N VAL A 60 0.48 4.02 0.86
CA VAL A 60 0.15 3.00 -0.14
C VAL A 60 1.23 1.93 -0.18
N GLY A 61 2.49 2.33 -0.30
CA GLY A 61 3.62 1.40 -0.41
C GLY A 61 3.76 0.52 0.83
N VAL A 62 3.66 1.09 2.04
CA VAL A 62 3.76 0.31 3.27
C VAL A 62 2.53 -0.57 3.49
N SER A 63 1.32 -0.07 3.21
CA SER A 63 0.10 -0.89 3.32
C SER A 63 0.15 -2.09 2.37
N LEU A 64 0.66 -1.89 1.14
CA LEU A 64 0.88 -2.96 0.18
C LEU A 64 1.82 -4.02 0.77
N LEU A 65 3.03 -3.65 1.23
CA LEU A 65 4.00 -4.64 1.72
C LEU A 65 3.47 -5.42 2.93
N LEU A 66 2.68 -4.78 3.80
CA LEU A 66 2.11 -5.43 4.98
C LEU A 66 0.96 -6.40 4.66
N GLN A 67 0.13 -6.09 3.67
CA GLN A 67 -1.15 -6.78 3.45
C GLN A 67 -1.21 -7.59 2.15
N ALA A 68 -0.41 -7.24 1.15
CA ALA A 68 -0.44 -7.90 -0.15
C ALA A 68 0.01 -9.36 -0.04
N ASP A 69 -0.62 -10.18 -0.88
CA ASP A 69 -0.31 -11.61 -1.04
C ASP A 69 -0.23 -12.37 0.30
N CYS A 70 -1.24 -12.17 1.15
CA CYS A 70 -1.34 -12.77 2.48
C CYS A 70 -0.15 -12.45 3.42
N GLY A 71 0.55 -11.33 3.17
CA GLY A 71 1.67 -10.89 3.98
C GLY A 71 3.03 -11.46 3.59
N ARG A 72 3.17 -12.03 2.38
CA ARG A 72 4.46 -12.52 1.87
C ARG A 72 5.54 -11.44 1.84
N LEU A 73 5.14 -10.18 1.66
CA LEU A 73 6.03 -9.04 1.49
C LEU A 73 6.32 -8.27 2.80
N LYS A 74 5.91 -8.81 3.97
CA LYS A 74 6.05 -8.13 5.27
C LYS A 74 7.51 -7.88 5.68
N ASP A 75 8.42 -8.75 5.27
CA ASP A 75 9.85 -8.66 5.60
C ASP A 75 10.61 -7.73 4.64
N GLU A 76 9.97 -7.28 3.56
CA GLU A 76 10.56 -6.36 2.61
C GLU A 76 10.62 -4.94 3.17
N THR A 77 11.75 -4.29 2.97
CA THR A 77 11.94 -2.90 3.43
C THR A 77 11.40 -1.96 2.36
N PHE A 78 10.35 -1.21 2.71
CA PHE A 78 9.81 -0.14 1.86
C PHE A 78 10.89 0.91 1.55
N VAL A 79 10.99 1.31 0.29
CA VAL A 79 11.90 2.36 -0.13
C VAL A 79 11.14 3.55 -0.71
N VAL A 80 10.37 3.34 -1.78
CA VAL A 80 9.60 4.41 -2.42
C VAL A 80 8.38 3.84 -3.11
N CYS A 81 7.36 4.67 -3.27
CA CYS A 81 6.18 4.40 -4.07
C CYS A 81 5.98 5.59 -5.01
N LYS A 82 5.60 5.31 -6.26
CA LYS A 82 5.28 6.33 -7.25
C LYS A 82 3.90 6.06 -7.84
N ILE A 83 3.09 7.11 -7.90
CA ILE A 83 1.79 7.08 -8.57
C ILE A 83 2.03 7.10 -10.07
N LEU A 84 1.33 6.25 -10.80
CA LEU A 84 1.44 6.19 -12.26
C LEU A 84 0.40 7.08 -12.94
N ARG A 85 0.57 7.32 -14.24
CA ARG A 85 -0.41 8.06 -15.03
C ARG A 85 -1.77 7.36 -15.04
N GLU A 86 -1.76 6.04 -15.07
CA GLU A 86 -2.97 5.24 -14.95
C GLU A 86 -3.54 5.31 -13.52
N PRO A 87 -4.84 5.62 -13.36
CA PRO A 87 -5.45 5.70 -12.04
C PRO A 87 -5.40 4.35 -11.34
N ALA A 88 -5.32 4.37 -10.01
CA ALA A 88 -5.18 3.18 -9.16
C ALA A 88 -3.94 2.32 -9.38
N LYS A 89 -2.99 2.72 -10.24
CA LYS A 89 -1.73 2.00 -10.43
C LYS A 89 -0.56 2.69 -9.72
N PHE A 90 0.31 1.87 -9.16
CA PHE A 90 1.45 2.32 -8.38
C PHE A 90 2.67 1.46 -8.71
N LEU A 91 3.82 2.12 -8.80
CA LEU A 91 5.13 1.47 -8.82
C LEU A 91 5.69 1.51 -7.41
N VAL A 92 5.88 0.35 -6.78
CA VAL A 92 6.43 0.24 -5.44
C VAL A 92 7.81 -0.41 -5.51
N LEU A 93 8.80 0.25 -4.91
CA LEU A 93 10.16 -0.26 -4.79
C LEU A 93 10.44 -0.62 -3.34
N SER A 94 10.91 -1.85 -3.14
CA SER A 94 11.57 -2.28 -1.91
C SER A 94 13.09 -2.26 -2.11
N GLU A 95 13.85 -2.66 -1.09
CA GLU A 95 15.29 -2.84 -1.24
C GLU A 95 15.67 -3.91 -2.27
N LYS A 96 14.79 -4.90 -2.51
CA LYS A 96 15.09 -6.06 -3.36
C LYS A 96 14.14 -6.21 -4.55
N LEU A 97 12.93 -5.68 -4.46
CA LEU A 97 11.85 -5.93 -5.40
C LEU A 97 11.36 -4.63 -6.03
N LEU A 98 10.93 -4.76 -7.27
CA LEU A 98 10.12 -3.81 -7.99
C LEU A 98 8.74 -4.45 -8.21
N LEU A 99 7.70 -3.74 -7.79
CA LEU A 99 6.33 -4.21 -7.86
C LEU A 99 5.48 -3.19 -8.64
N LEU A 100 4.82 -3.65 -9.70
CA LEU A 100 3.72 -2.94 -10.33
C LEU A 100 2.42 -3.45 -9.74
N VAL A 101 1.67 -2.57 -9.10
CA VAL A 101 0.47 -2.94 -8.37
C VAL A 101 -0.70 -2.05 -8.71
N SER A 102 -1.90 -2.58 -8.55
CA SER A 102 -3.13 -1.83 -8.65
C SER A 102 -4.09 -2.10 -7.50
N SER A 103 -4.89 -1.10 -7.15
CA SER A 103 -5.96 -1.22 -6.16
C SER A 103 -7.23 -0.51 -6.60
N ARG A 104 -8.31 -1.26 -6.75
CA ARG A 104 -9.62 -0.76 -7.21
C ARG A 104 -10.20 0.35 -6.32
N TYR A 105 -9.79 0.39 -5.05
CA TYR A 105 -10.27 1.37 -4.09
C TYR A 105 -9.58 2.73 -4.22
N LEU A 106 -8.50 2.82 -5.00
CA LEU A 106 -7.69 4.03 -5.14
C LEU A 106 -7.86 4.71 -6.50
N VAL A 107 -8.87 4.31 -7.29
CA VAL A 107 -9.13 4.89 -8.63
C VAL A 107 -9.43 6.38 -8.52
N ASP A 108 -10.26 6.74 -7.53
CA ASP A 108 -10.72 8.11 -7.32
C ASP A 108 -9.79 8.93 -6.42
N LEU A 109 -8.59 8.43 -6.10
CA LEU A 109 -7.66 9.10 -5.18
C LEU A 109 -7.35 10.53 -5.65
N GLY A 110 -7.56 11.51 -4.76
CA GLY A 110 -7.36 12.94 -5.07
C GLY A 110 -8.59 13.62 -5.68
N SER A 111 -9.63 12.87 -6.05
CA SER A 111 -10.91 13.42 -6.49
C SER A 111 -11.86 13.69 -5.29
N PRO A 112 -12.86 14.57 -5.44
CA PRO A 112 -13.89 14.76 -4.42
C PRO A 112 -14.81 13.54 -4.25
N GLN A 113 -14.79 12.59 -5.19
CA GLN A 113 -15.61 11.37 -5.15
C GLN A 113 -14.94 10.24 -4.36
N PHE A 114 -13.70 10.45 -3.90
CA PHE A 114 -12.96 9.45 -3.13
C PHE A 114 -13.65 9.13 -1.81
N ALA A 115 -14.25 7.94 -1.73
CA ALA A 115 -14.98 7.47 -0.55
C ALA A 115 -14.07 7.08 0.63
N GLY A 116 -12.76 6.96 0.40
CA GLY A 116 -11.77 6.49 1.35
C GLY A 116 -11.27 5.07 1.06
N VAL A 117 -10.42 4.58 1.95
CA VAL A 117 -9.78 3.28 1.92
C VAL A 117 -10.51 2.30 2.86
N PRO A 118 -10.89 1.10 2.39
CA PRO A 118 -11.46 0.06 3.25
C PRO A 118 -10.49 -0.40 4.34
N PRO A 119 -10.99 -1.04 5.42
CA PRO A 119 -10.13 -1.61 6.47
C PRO A 119 -9.15 -2.66 5.92
N ASP A 120 -9.60 -3.46 4.95
CA ASP A 120 -8.82 -4.52 4.29
C ASP A 120 -8.76 -4.25 2.77
N PRO A 121 -7.88 -3.33 2.32
CA PRO A 121 -7.76 -3.00 0.91
C PRO A 121 -7.17 -4.17 0.13
N GLN A 122 -7.81 -4.48 -0.99
CA GLN A 122 -7.35 -5.51 -1.90
C GLN A 122 -6.30 -4.95 -2.85
N TRP A 123 -5.23 -5.73 -3.03
CA TRP A 123 -4.10 -5.41 -3.89
C TRP A 123 -3.97 -6.45 -5.00
N ALA A 124 -3.83 -5.99 -6.23
CA ALA A 124 -3.45 -6.82 -7.36
C ALA A 124 -1.99 -6.53 -7.71
N ILE A 125 -1.12 -7.52 -7.56
CA ILE A 125 0.26 -7.45 -8.05
C ILE A 125 0.22 -7.87 -9.52
N GLU A 126 0.44 -6.92 -10.42
CA GLU A 126 0.47 -7.14 -11.87
C GLU A 126 1.82 -7.65 -12.31
N THR A 127 2.90 -7.10 -11.75
CA THR A 127 4.27 -7.50 -12.06
C THR A 127 5.13 -7.43 -10.81
N GLU A 128 5.97 -8.44 -10.64
CA GLU A 128 6.99 -8.50 -9.61
C GLU A 128 8.32 -8.87 -10.26
N MET A 129 9.34 -8.08 -9.96
CA MET A 129 10.69 -8.26 -10.48
C MET A 129 11.72 -8.04 -9.38
N ASN A 130 12.71 -8.92 -9.31
CA ASN A 130 13.86 -8.70 -8.43
C ASN A 130 14.76 -7.63 -9.05
N LEU A 131 15.18 -6.63 -8.27
CA LEU A 131 16.08 -5.59 -8.77
C LEU A 131 17.43 -6.20 -9.25
N LYS A 132 17.82 -7.38 -8.75
CA LYS A 132 19.02 -8.11 -9.21
C LYS A 132 18.90 -8.64 -10.64
N SER A 133 17.67 -8.88 -11.12
CA SER A 133 17.41 -9.45 -12.43
C SER A 133 17.24 -8.40 -13.52
N ILE A 134 17.21 -7.11 -13.16
CA ILE A 134 17.17 -5.99 -14.11
C ILE A 134 18.48 -5.94 -14.90
N VAL A 135 18.37 -6.02 -16.22
CA VAL A 135 19.47 -6.00 -17.17
C VAL A 135 19.65 -4.60 -17.75
N HIS A 136 18.53 -3.92 -18.05
CA HIS A 136 18.55 -2.62 -18.70
C HIS A 136 17.38 -1.75 -18.25
N LEU A 137 17.66 -0.46 -18.14
CA LEU A 137 16.70 0.59 -17.83
C LEU A 137 16.88 1.69 -18.88
N ASP A 138 15.77 2.13 -19.46
CA ASP A 138 15.75 3.22 -20.42
C ASP A 138 14.54 4.12 -20.15
N ARG A 139 14.53 5.31 -20.74
CA ARG A 139 13.40 6.24 -20.65
C ARG A 139 13.11 6.85 -22.00
N ALA A 140 11.82 6.84 -22.34
CA ALA A 140 11.26 7.60 -23.44
C ALA A 140 10.20 8.58 -22.90
N GLN A 141 10.55 9.87 -22.81
CA GLN A 141 9.66 10.91 -22.26
C GLN A 141 9.18 10.60 -20.83
N GLU A 142 7.89 10.36 -20.64
CA GLU A 142 7.22 10.06 -19.37
C GLU A 142 7.26 8.55 -19.03
N VAL A 143 7.78 7.73 -19.95
CA VAL A 143 7.78 6.27 -19.84
C VAL A 143 9.17 5.77 -19.44
N VAL A 144 9.23 4.96 -18.40
CA VAL A 144 10.42 4.22 -17.98
C VAL A 144 10.29 2.78 -18.46
N ASN A 145 11.23 2.34 -19.30
CA ASN A 145 11.29 0.99 -19.85
C ASN A 145 12.23 0.15 -19.01
N ILE A 146 11.76 -1.01 -18.57
CA ILE A 146 12.50 -1.89 -17.66
C ILE A 146 12.60 -3.27 -18.30
N VAL A 147 13.83 -3.73 -18.49
CA VAL A 147 14.15 -5.04 -19.05
C VAL A 147 14.85 -5.87 -17.98
N GLY A 148 14.27 -7.01 -17.65
CA GLY A 148 14.83 -7.98 -16.71
C GLY A 148 15.01 -9.37 -17.32
N SER A 149 15.73 -10.22 -16.61
CA SER A 149 15.92 -11.63 -16.95
C SER A 149 14.98 -12.53 -16.12
N ASN A 150 14.49 -13.61 -16.73
CA ASN A 150 13.46 -14.52 -16.18
C ASN A 150 13.89 -15.38 -14.97
N GLY A 151 14.89 -15.00 -14.19
CA GLY A 151 15.37 -15.83 -13.06
C GLY A 151 14.31 -16.06 -11.98
N GLU A 152 13.44 -15.08 -11.72
CA GLU A 152 12.48 -15.09 -10.59
C GLU A 152 11.22 -14.24 -10.82
N THR A 153 10.91 -13.82 -12.05
CA THR A 153 9.64 -13.10 -12.31
C THR A 153 8.51 -14.12 -12.32
N SER A 154 7.58 -14.05 -11.35
CA SER A 154 6.34 -14.83 -11.42
C SER A 154 5.24 -13.96 -12.05
N PRO A 155 5.03 -13.99 -13.37
CA PRO A 155 3.77 -13.52 -13.92
C PRO A 155 2.69 -14.46 -13.38
N ARG A 156 1.81 -13.95 -12.49
CA ARG A 156 0.65 -14.71 -12.01
C ARG A 156 -0.38 -14.77 -13.13
N ASP A 157 -0.07 -15.53 -14.16
CA ASP A 157 -1.00 -15.75 -15.25
C ASP A 157 -2.08 -16.75 -14.84
N LYS A 158 -3.30 -16.34 -15.15
CA LYS A 158 -4.52 -17.08 -14.85
C LYS A 158 -4.55 -18.33 -15.73
N ARG A 159 -4.50 -19.51 -15.10
CA ARG A 159 -5.21 -20.73 -15.51
C ARG A 159 -4.95 -21.21 -16.95
N GLY A 160 -3.97 -22.11 -17.15
CA GLY A 160 -3.95 -22.92 -18.38
C GLY A 160 -2.63 -23.63 -18.74
N ARG A 161 -2.39 -24.78 -18.11
CA ARG A 161 -1.80 -26.01 -18.68
C ARG A 161 -0.99 -25.91 -20.00
N SER A 162 0.32 -26.19 -19.96
CA SER A 162 0.92 -27.27 -20.78
C SER A 162 2.29 -27.69 -20.25
N ARG A 163 2.52 -29.01 -20.26
CA ARG A 163 3.79 -29.67 -20.02
C ARG A 163 4.70 -29.57 -21.26
N ASP A 164 5.98 -29.75 -20.98
CA ASP A 164 7.08 -30.21 -21.86
C ASP A 164 7.42 -29.36 -23.09
N ILE A 165 8.64 -28.78 -23.08
CA ILE A 165 9.66 -28.95 -24.13
C ILE A 165 11.02 -28.71 -23.47
N ALA A 166 11.83 -29.76 -23.41
CA ALA A 166 13.27 -29.64 -23.20
C ALA A 166 13.89 -29.14 -24.51
N LEU A 167 14.52 -27.96 -24.50
CA LEU A 167 15.50 -27.57 -25.51
C LEU A 167 16.69 -26.85 -24.86
N SER A 168 17.87 -27.32 -25.22
CA SER A 168 19.19 -26.79 -24.90
C SER A 168 19.46 -25.46 -25.61
N SER A 169 20.36 -24.64 -25.04
CA SER A 169 20.98 -23.39 -25.53
C SER A 169 20.41 -22.07 -24.99
N ALA A 170 21.12 -21.51 -24.00
CA ALA A 170 21.55 -20.10 -23.84
C ALA A 170 20.57 -18.92 -24.08
N PHE A 171 19.25 -19.11 -24.10
CA PHE A 171 18.30 -17.98 -24.14
C PHE A 171 17.58 -17.86 -22.81
N ILE A 172 18.12 -17.01 -21.93
CA ILE A 172 17.38 -16.55 -20.76
C ILE A 172 16.28 -15.61 -21.29
N PRO A 173 14.98 -15.91 -21.12
CA PRO A 173 13.92 -15.04 -21.61
C PRO A 173 14.08 -13.66 -20.97
N LEU A 174 14.03 -12.61 -21.79
CA LEU A 174 13.99 -11.24 -21.32
C LEU A 174 12.52 -10.85 -21.10
N PHE A 175 12.24 -10.28 -19.95
CA PHE A 175 10.95 -9.71 -19.62
C PHE A 175 11.05 -8.19 -19.74
N HIS A 176 10.19 -7.59 -20.54
CA HIS A 176 10.11 -6.15 -20.72
C HIS A 176 8.78 -5.65 -20.18
N PHE A 177 8.82 -4.61 -19.34
CA PHE A 177 7.63 -3.85 -19.00
C PHE A 177 7.95 -2.36 -18.93
N SER A 178 6.95 -1.56 -19.29
CA SER A 178 7.04 -0.11 -19.39
C SER A 178 6.11 0.52 -18.37
N VAL A 179 6.57 1.57 -17.71
CA VAL A 179 5.82 2.29 -16.68
C VAL A 179 5.68 3.75 -17.08
N GLU A 180 4.44 4.23 -17.19
CA GLU A 180 4.15 5.62 -17.54
C GLU A 180 3.90 6.46 -16.28
N LEU A 181 4.69 7.51 -16.11
CA LEU A 181 4.64 8.41 -14.96
C LEU A 181 3.89 9.70 -15.29
N PRO A 182 3.39 10.44 -14.28
CA PRO A 182 2.60 11.65 -14.50
C PRO A 182 3.39 12.81 -15.13
N SER A 183 4.72 12.81 -14.97
CA SER A 183 5.60 13.88 -15.44
C SER A 183 6.96 13.32 -15.91
N ILE A 184 7.63 14.08 -16.78
CA ILE A 184 8.99 13.75 -17.25
C ILE A 184 9.98 13.77 -16.09
N GLU A 185 9.83 14.70 -15.15
CA GLU A 185 10.68 14.82 -13.96
C GLU A 185 10.52 13.60 -13.04
N ASP A 186 9.29 13.10 -12.87
CA ASP A 186 9.05 11.86 -12.13
C ASP A 186 9.66 10.65 -12.83
N ALA A 187 9.61 10.60 -14.16
CA ALA A 187 10.26 9.55 -14.96
C ALA A 187 11.78 9.55 -14.81
N GLU A 188 12.40 10.73 -14.91
CA GLU A 188 13.83 10.89 -14.71
C GLU A 188 14.24 10.54 -13.27
N GLY A 189 13.52 11.08 -12.28
CA GLY A 189 13.78 10.81 -10.87
C GLY A 189 13.64 9.32 -10.54
N THR A 190 12.63 8.64 -11.09
CA THR A 190 12.42 7.20 -10.90
C THR A 190 13.53 6.38 -11.53
N LEU A 191 13.98 6.74 -12.75
CA LEU A 191 15.10 6.07 -13.42
C LEU A 191 16.40 6.20 -12.61
N GLN A 192 16.76 7.43 -12.22
CA GLN A 192 17.96 7.69 -11.41
C GLN A 192 17.91 6.94 -10.09
N PHE A 193 16.73 6.91 -9.45
CA PHE A 193 16.54 6.22 -8.19
C PHE A 193 16.69 4.70 -8.34
N LEU A 194 16.13 4.10 -9.39
CA LEU A 194 16.30 2.68 -9.70
C LEU A 194 17.78 2.33 -9.95
N MET A 195 18.48 3.14 -10.73
CA MET A 195 19.92 2.95 -10.97
C MET A 195 20.70 3.00 -9.65
N ALA A 196 20.46 4.01 -8.82
CA ALA A 196 21.12 4.16 -7.52
C ALA A 196 20.81 2.99 -6.58
N LEU A 197 19.57 2.48 -6.57
CA LEU A 197 19.19 1.31 -5.78
C LEU A 197 19.90 0.03 -6.25
N ILE A 198 19.97 -0.19 -7.57
CA ILE A 198 20.67 -1.35 -8.14
C ILE A 198 22.16 -1.27 -7.82
N GLU A 199 22.79 -0.10 -7.93
CA GLU A 199 24.19 0.10 -7.56
C GLU A 199 24.43 -0.14 -6.07
N LYS A 200 23.56 0.39 -5.20
CA LYS A 200 23.61 0.14 -3.76
C LYS A 200 23.46 -1.35 -3.43
N GLY A 201 22.57 -2.06 -4.13
CA GLY A 201 22.37 -3.51 -4.00
C GLY A 201 23.60 -4.30 -4.44
N LYS A 202 24.21 -3.93 -5.57
CA LYS A 202 25.47 -4.51 -6.07
C LYS A 202 26.62 -4.31 -5.07
N ALA A 203 26.76 -3.10 -4.52
CA ALA A 203 27.79 -2.78 -3.53
C ALA A 203 27.65 -3.60 -2.22
N ARG A 204 26.41 -3.88 -1.79
CA ARG A 204 26.15 -4.70 -0.60
C ARG A 204 26.35 -6.20 -0.81
N ARG A 205 26.53 -6.66 -2.07
CA ARG A 205 26.36 -8.04 -2.54
C ARG A 205 24.98 -8.58 -2.11
N TRP A 206 24.08 -8.75 -3.08
CA TRP A 206 22.72 -9.27 -2.86
C TRP A 206 22.64 -10.51 -1.94
N ASP A 207 23.73 -11.30 -1.89
CA ASP A 207 23.85 -12.57 -1.18
C ASP A 207 24.50 -12.50 0.21
N LYS A 208 24.88 -11.33 0.74
CA LYS A 208 25.23 -11.22 2.17
C LYS A 208 23.95 -11.08 3.01
N ASN A 209 23.05 -12.04 2.87
CA ASN A 209 22.17 -12.42 3.97
C ASN A 209 23.12 -12.81 5.12
N ILE A 210 23.26 -11.93 6.10
CA ILE A 210 23.91 -12.28 7.37
C ILE A 210 23.05 -13.42 7.93
N LEU A 211 23.48 -14.66 7.69
CA LEU A 211 23.03 -15.82 8.43
C LEU A 211 23.37 -15.50 9.88
N HIS A 212 22.38 -15.02 10.63
CA HIS A 212 22.47 -14.93 12.07
C HIS A 212 22.74 -16.35 12.55
N ARG A 213 24.01 -16.68 12.79
CA ARG A 213 24.38 -17.84 13.59
C ARG A 213 23.82 -17.55 14.97
N SER A 214 22.62 -18.02 15.22
CA SER A 214 22.13 -18.28 16.57
C SER A 214 23.14 -19.23 17.19
N ASN A 215 24.07 -18.69 17.98
CA ASN A 215 24.87 -19.52 18.87
C ASN A 215 23.88 -20.17 19.83
N ILE A 216 23.77 -21.49 19.70
CA ILE A 216 23.22 -22.36 20.71
C ILE A 216 24.11 -22.19 21.94
N CYS A 217 23.53 -21.79 23.06
CA CYS A 217 24.02 -22.00 24.40
C CYS A 217 22.82 -22.47 25.22
#